data_AF-A0A3M1DEK5-F1
#
_entry.id   AF-A0A3M1DEK5-F1
#
_cell.length_a   1.000
_cell.length_b   1.000
_cell.length_c   1.000
_cell.angle_alpha   90.00
_cell.angle_beta   90.00
_cell.angle_gamma   90.00
#
_symmetry.space_group_name_H-M   'P 1'
#
loop_
_entity.id
_entity.type
_entity.pdbx_description
1 polymer ?
#
loop_
_entity_poly.entity_id
_entity_poly.type
_entity_poly.pdbx_seq_one_letter_code
_entity_poly.pdbx_strand_id
1 'polypeptide(L)'
;MKTTVRLSRAAAVFVLAVLAAGPAARGGFFYDRPYPDIEWLVHETEHFRVYYYAGEEWTARRVAKWAERAYGPVTELFSFPLKEKINIVVRDQEDYSNGWAAYNFDQITMWATPLYYVLRGRQDWIPDALTHEFTHIVSLKANSWKSEGALLVLGQGLVEDGVHDVDVGVALMIGWNTPWFWSEGVAEYGTHLAGYNWWTTSRDMLQRMSMLEDNYLDYEQLFSRGMAPSSFDGERGYQQGYTMALCVLEKYGRRKWAELALNSARKGHLEWDRNFRDVLGVSGEELFEGWLEWMKERYTAQAKPVLEEEHLGVPLLPPARGGWPEVVERGADRWKVRLWPQRCVP
;
A
#
# COMPACT_ATOMS: atom_id res chain seq x y z
N MET A 1 62.94 7.14 24.14
CA MET A 1 63.33 6.66 22.79
C MET A 1 62.11 6.79 21.90
N LYS A 2 62.22 7.57 20.81
CA LYS A 2 61.16 7.76 19.81
C LYS A 2 61.07 6.49 18.97
N THR A 3 59.94 5.79 19.00
CA THR A 3 59.68 4.66 18.09
C THR A 3 58.71 5.13 17.02
N THR A 4 59.30 5.53 15.90
CA THR A 4 58.66 5.89 14.64
C THR A 4 57.88 4.72 14.05
N VAL A 5 56.59 4.94 13.77
CA VAL A 5 55.80 4.09 12.88
C VAL A 5 56.34 4.26 11.45
N ARG A 6 56.90 3.19 10.88
CA ARG A 6 57.23 3.12 9.46
C ARG A 6 56.03 2.54 8.71
N LEU A 7 55.36 3.37 7.91
CA LEU A 7 54.49 2.89 6.84
C LEU A 7 55.36 2.20 5.77
N SER A 8 55.29 0.88 5.68
CA SER A 8 55.80 0.16 4.51
C SER A 8 54.73 0.18 3.42
N ARG A 9 55.04 0.92 2.35
CA ARG A 9 54.42 0.79 1.02
C ARG A 9 54.57 -0.66 0.57
N ALA A 10 53.50 -1.45 0.64
CA ALA A 10 53.42 -2.76 0.00
C ALA A 10 52.34 -2.69 -1.08
N ALA A 11 52.76 -3.10 -2.28
CA ALA A 11 52.09 -2.92 -3.55
C ALA A 11 50.65 -3.45 -3.59
N ALA A 12 49.78 -2.67 -4.24
CA ALA A 12 48.51 -3.14 -4.75
C ALA A 12 48.78 -4.26 -5.77
N VAL A 13 48.45 -5.49 -5.40
CA VAL A 13 48.34 -6.60 -6.35
C VAL A 13 46.85 -6.77 -6.64
N PHE A 14 46.44 -6.24 -7.79
CA PHE A 14 45.16 -6.54 -8.42
C PHE A 14 45.21 -8.01 -8.86
N VAL A 15 44.64 -8.92 -8.08
CA VAL A 15 44.35 -10.27 -8.56
C VAL A 15 42.99 -10.21 -9.25
N LEU A 16 43.03 -10.07 -10.58
CA LEU A 16 41.93 -10.39 -11.47
C LEU A 16 41.70 -11.91 -11.41
N ALA A 17 40.84 -12.36 -10.50
CA ALA A 17 40.41 -13.75 -10.44
C ALA A 17 39.25 -13.98 -11.42
N VAL A 18 39.63 -14.52 -12.57
CA VAL A 18 38.90 -15.34 -13.53
C VAL A 18 37.41 -15.56 -13.24
N LEU A 19 36.58 -15.03 -14.14
CA LEU A 19 35.21 -15.47 -14.44
C LEU A 19 35.17 -16.99 -14.66
N ALA A 20 34.88 -17.74 -13.61
CA ALA A 20 34.28 -19.05 -13.77
C ALA A 20 32.80 -18.80 -14.15
N ALA A 21 32.44 -19.16 -15.38
CA ALA A 21 31.06 -19.28 -15.82
C ALA A 21 30.35 -20.33 -14.95
N GLY A 22 29.78 -19.87 -13.83
CA GLY A 22 28.76 -20.61 -13.10
C GLY A 22 27.48 -20.71 -13.95
N PRO A 23 26.58 -21.66 -13.63
CA PRO A 23 25.31 -21.77 -14.33
C PRO A 23 24.62 -20.40 -14.30
N ALA A 24 24.03 -20.02 -15.44
CA ALA A 24 23.27 -18.78 -15.60
C ALA A 24 22.50 -18.48 -14.32
N ALA A 25 22.71 -17.28 -13.77
CA ALA A 25 22.06 -16.83 -12.55
C ALA A 25 20.56 -17.12 -12.64
N ARG A 26 20.12 -18.21 -11.99
CA ARG A 26 18.72 -18.34 -11.61
C ARG A 26 18.50 -17.21 -10.62
N GLY A 27 17.59 -16.29 -10.96
CA GLY A 27 17.27 -15.14 -10.12
C GLY A 27 17.18 -15.57 -8.66
N GLY A 28 17.90 -14.85 -7.79
CA GLY A 28 17.87 -15.11 -6.36
C GLY A 28 16.44 -14.90 -5.88
N PHE A 29 15.79 -15.96 -5.41
CA PHE A 29 14.52 -15.84 -4.73
C PHE A 29 14.75 -15.30 -3.34
N PHE A 30 14.02 -14.24 -2.97
CA PHE A 30 13.87 -13.89 -1.57
C PHE A 30 12.76 -14.79 -0.98
N TYR A 31 13.17 -15.90 -0.38
CA TYR A 31 12.28 -16.78 0.38
C TYR A 31 12.37 -16.43 1.86
N ASP A 32 11.32 -15.81 2.41
CA ASP A 32 11.16 -15.67 3.87
C ASP A 32 10.89 -17.04 4.53
N ARG A 33 10.32 -18.02 3.80
CA ARG A 33 10.12 -19.41 4.26
C ARG A 33 10.11 -20.40 3.08
N PRO A 34 11.14 -21.26 2.91
CA PRO A 34 11.27 -22.07 1.69
C PRO A 34 10.36 -23.31 1.64
N TYR A 35 9.75 -23.75 2.76
CA TYR A 35 8.94 -24.97 2.87
C TYR A 35 9.53 -26.16 2.07
N PRO A 36 10.64 -26.75 2.56
CA PRO A 36 11.42 -27.73 1.80
C PRO A 36 10.66 -29.03 1.49
N ASP A 37 9.54 -29.27 2.17
CA ASP A 37 8.61 -30.37 1.98
C ASP A 37 7.63 -30.16 0.82
N ILE A 38 7.60 -28.96 0.23
CA ILE A 38 6.71 -28.61 -0.88
C ILE A 38 7.41 -28.82 -2.23
N GLU A 39 6.76 -29.56 -3.11
CA GLU A 39 7.14 -29.65 -4.52
C GLU A 39 6.64 -28.40 -5.27
N TRP A 40 7.55 -27.46 -5.50
CA TRP A 40 7.27 -26.24 -6.24
C TRP A 40 7.23 -26.48 -7.74
N LEU A 41 6.15 -26.03 -8.37
CA LEU A 41 5.90 -25.99 -9.80
C LEU A 41 6.03 -24.56 -10.30
N VAL A 42 6.36 -24.39 -11.58
CA VAL A 42 6.44 -23.08 -12.24
C VAL A 42 5.55 -23.04 -13.48
N HIS A 43 4.71 -22.01 -13.55
CA HIS A 43 3.95 -21.64 -14.73
C HIS A 43 4.53 -20.35 -15.32
N GLU A 44 5.20 -20.45 -16.46
CA GLU A 44 5.75 -19.27 -17.15
C GLU A 44 4.74 -18.66 -18.13
N THR A 45 4.72 -17.33 -18.16
CA THR A 45 4.01 -16.50 -19.16
C THR A 45 5.02 -15.63 -19.93
N GLU A 46 4.55 -14.64 -20.69
CA GLU A 46 5.41 -13.71 -21.42
C GLU A 46 6.26 -12.87 -20.46
N HIS A 47 5.63 -12.29 -19.43
CA HIS A 47 6.27 -11.35 -18.51
C HIS A 47 6.51 -11.90 -17.11
N PHE A 48 5.98 -13.08 -16.77
CA PHE A 48 6.01 -13.60 -15.39
C PHE A 48 6.43 -15.07 -15.29
N ARG A 49 6.93 -15.44 -14.11
CA ARG A 49 7.11 -16.83 -13.67
C ARG A 49 6.31 -17.05 -12.39
N VAL A 50 5.25 -17.84 -12.44
CA VAL A 50 4.37 -18.09 -11.29
C VAL A 50 4.75 -19.41 -10.62
N TYR A 51 5.26 -19.34 -9.40
CA TYR A 51 5.65 -20.46 -8.57
C TYR A 51 4.51 -20.85 -7.64
N TYR A 52 4.13 -22.13 -7.65
CA TYR A 52 2.99 -22.67 -6.92
C TYR A 52 3.21 -24.15 -6.57
N TYR A 53 2.24 -24.80 -5.93
CA TYR A 53 2.23 -26.25 -5.65
C TYR A 53 0.89 -26.83 -6.07
N ALA A 54 0.79 -28.15 -6.24
CA ALA A 54 -0.33 -28.79 -6.95
C ALA A 54 -1.74 -28.39 -6.45
N GLY A 55 -1.92 -28.13 -5.14
CA GLY A 55 -3.19 -27.66 -4.57
C GLY A 55 -3.62 -26.26 -5.04
N GLU A 56 -2.67 -25.42 -5.46
CA GLU A 56 -2.88 -24.01 -5.84
C GLU A 56 -2.94 -23.76 -7.34
N GLU A 57 -3.06 -24.80 -8.16
CA GLU A 57 -3.03 -24.63 -9.63
C GLU A 57 -4.10 -23.65 -10.12
N TRP A 58 -5.31 -23.69 -9.53
CA TRP A 58 -6.38 -22.75 -9.87
C TRP A 58 -6.00 -21.31 -9.57
N THR A 59 -5.46 -21.05 -8.37
CA THR A 59 -4.99 -19.74 -7.94
C THR A 59 -3.85 -19.26 -8.83
N ALA A 60 -2.86 -20.11 -9.11
CA ALA A 60 -1.71 -19.80 -9.95
C ALA A 60 -2.11 -19.39 -11.38
N ARG A 61 -3.06 -20.12 -11.99
CA ARG A 61 -3.61 -19.76 -13.31
C ARG A 61 -4.32 -18.41 -13.28
N ARG A 62 -5.05 -18.13 -12.19
CA ARG A 62 -5.75 -16.85 -12.00
C ARG A 62 -4.77 -15.69 -11.83
N VAL A 63 -3.72 -15.88 -11.02
CA VAL A 63 -2.61 -14.93 -10.84
C VAL A 63 -1.91 -14.66 -12.17
N ALA A 64 -1.50 -15.70 -12.91
CA ALA A 64 -0.87 -15.56 -14.22
C ALA A 64 -1.72 -14.73 -15.20
N LYS A 65 -3.03 -15.02 -15.28
CA LYS A 65 -3.96 -14.29 -16.13
C LYS A 65 -4.04 -12.80 -15.78
N TRP A 66 -4.13 -12.47 -14.50
CA TRP A 66 -4.28 -11.07 -14.07
C TRP A 66 -2.95 -10.31 -14.08
N ALA A 67 -1.82 -10.98 -13.83
CA ALA A 67 -0.49 -10.40 -13.99
C ALA A 67 -0.27 -9.88 -15.42
N GLU A 68 -0.58 -10.72 -16.42
CA GLU A 68 -0.45 -10.34 -17.83
C GLU A 68 -1.40 -9.20 -18.22
N ARG A 69 -2.61 -9.16 -17.65
CA ARG A 69 -3.54 -8.05 -17.88
C ARG A 69 -3.11 -6.75 -17.22
N ALA A 70 -2.40 -6.83 -16.09
CA ALA A 70 -1.88 -5.66 -15.37
C ALA A 70 -0.61 -5.10 -16.02
N TYR A 71 0.16 -5.93 -16.74
CA TYR A 71 1.47 -5.57 -17.27
C TYR A 71 1.46 -4.27 -18.09
N GLY A 72 0.64 -4.21 -19.15
CA GLY A 72 0.54 -3.04 -20.03
C GLY A 72 0.12 -1.77 -19.28
N PRO A 73 -1.06 -1.74 -18.64
CA PRO A 73 -1.55 -0.56 -17.94
C PRO A 73 -0.57 0.02 -16.90
N VAL A 74 0.11 -0.84 -16.13
CA VAL A 74 1.04 -0.40 -15.09
C VAL A 74 2.37 0.06 -15.69
N THR A 75 2.97 -0.69 -16.63
CA THR A 75 4.25 -0.28 -17.22
C THR A 75 4.13 0.98 -18.09
N GLU A 76 3.00 1.16 -18.78
CA GLU A 76 2.72 2.35 -19.59
C GLU A 76 2.60 3.62 -18.74
N LEU A 77 2.02 3.52 -17.53
CA LEU A 77 1.88 4.64 -16.59
C LEU A 77 3.23 5.30 -16.29
N PHE A 78 4.28 4.50 -16.14
CA PHE A 78 5.65 4.97 -15.92
C PHE A 78 6.49 5.04 -17.21
N SER A 79 5.95 4.56 -18.33
CA SER A 79 6.71 4.31 -19.57
C SER A 79 8.00 3.53 -19.30
N PHE A 80 7.89 2.51 -18.44
CA PHE A 80 8.98 1.72 -17.92
C PHE A 80 8.69 0.23 -18.12
N PRO A 81 8.89 -0.32 -19.33
CA PRO A 81 8.78 -1.76 -19.55
C PRO A 81 9.91 -2.49 -18.83
N LEU A 82 9.58 -3.62 -18.20
CA LEU A 82 10.53 -4.45 -17.48
C LEU A 82 11.28 -5.36 -18.46
N LYS A 83 12.60 -5.48 -18.28
CA LYS A 83 13.45 -6.34 -19.13
C LYS A 83 13.40 -7.80 -18.72
N GLU A 84 13.36 -8.03 -17.41
CA GLU A 84 13.34 -9.37 -16.82
C GLU A 84 11.91 -9.80 -16.49
N LYS A 85 11.67 -11.12 -16.51
CA LYS A 85 10.40 -11.67 -16.03
C LYS A 85 10.30 -11.50 -14.50
N ILE A 86 9.13 -11.12 -14.03
CA ILE A 86 8.84 -11.01 -12.60
C ILE A 86 8.43 -12.37 -12.05
N ASN A 87 9.02 -12.76 -10.92
CA ASN A 87 8.71 -13.96 -10.18
C ASN A 87 7.48 -13.69 -9.29
N ILE A 88 6.46 -14.53 -9.37
CA ILE A 88 5.30 -14.47 -8.48
C ILE A 88 5.23 -15.77 -7.69
N VAL A 89 5.24 -15.70 -6.35
CA VAL A 89 5.11 -16.87 -5.48
C VAL A 89 3.69 -16.90 -4.92
N VAL A 90 2.96 -17.99 -5.18
CA VAL A 90 1.61 -18.22 -4.63
C VAL A 90 1.71 -19.00 -3.33
N ARG A 91 1.05 -18.49 -2.27
CA ARG A 91 1.09 -19.03 -0.91
C ARG A 91 -0.32 -19.31 -0.39
N ASP A 92 -0.54 -20.48 0.23
CA ASP A 92 -1.78 -20.80 0.94
C ASP A 92 -1.54 -21.73 2.14
N GLN A 93 -0.29 -21.82 2.62
CA GLN A 93 0.06 -22.68 3.75
C GLN A 93 -0.17 -22.02 5.10
N GLU A 94 -0.36 -20.72 5.12
CA GLU A 94 -0.60 -19.93 6.32
C GLU A 94 -2.05 -19.45 6.36
N ASP A 95 -2.65 -19.38 7.55
CA ASP A 95 -3.91 -18.66 7.78
C ASP A 95 -3.63 -17.15 7.82
N TYR A 96 -3.20 -16.64 6.67
CA TYR A 96 -2.72 -15.28 6.48
C TYR A 96 -3.03 -14.81 5.07
N SER A 97 -3.33 -13.52 4.91
CA SER A 97 -3.63 -12.92 3.62
C SER A 97 -2.84 -11.64 3.46
N ASN A 98 -1.99 -11.58 2.44
CA ASN A 98 -1.21 -10.38 2.13
C ASN A 98 -0.77 -10.37 0.64
N GLY A 99 -0.28 -9.22 0.21
CA GLY A 99 0.57 -9.06 -0.97
C GLY A 99 1.92 -8.53 -0.52
N TRP A 100 2.99 -8.88 -1.24
CA TRP A 100 4.30 -8.31 -0.95
C TRP A 100 5.17 -8.21 -2.19
N ALA A 101 5.73 -7.02 -2.43
CA ALA A 101 6.65 -6.75 -3.51
C ALA A 101 8.08 -6.52 -3.02
N ALA A 102 9.02 -7.27 -3.62
CA ALA A 102 10.46 -7.04 -3.51
C ALA A 102 11.05 -6.65 -4.88
N TYR A 103 11.09 -5.36 -5.14
CA TYR A 103 11.55 -4.83 -6.43
C TYR A 103 13.04 -5.15 -6.73
N ASN A 104 13.88 -5.28 -5.70
CA ASN A 104 15.30 -5.67 -5.87
C ASN A 104 15.47 -7.15 -6.28
N PHE A 105 14.45 -7.99 -6.05
CA PHE A 105 14.49 -9.42 -6.38
C PHE A 105 13.54 -9.78 -7.53
N ASP A 106 12.93 -8.78 -8.17
CA ASP A 106 11.92 -9.00 -9.21
C ASP A 106 10.82 -9.97 -8.74
N GLN A 107 10.39 -9.84 -7.47
CA GLN A 107 9.53 -10.83 -6.83
C GLN A 107 8.27 -10.20 -6.23
N ILE A 108 7.13 -10.85 -6.48
CA ILE A 108 5.87 -10.63 -5.80
C ILE A 108 5.50 -11.92 -5.06
N THR A 109 5.05 -11.81 -3.81
CA THR A 109 4.44 -12.90 -3.08
C THR A 109 2.95 -12.60 -2.93
N MET A 110 2.10 -13.52 -3.39
CA MET A 110 0.65 -13.41 -3.28
C MET A 110 0.09 -14.57 -2.48
N TRP A 111 -0.66 -14.24 -1.43
CA TRP A 111 -1.42 -15.23 -0.69
C TRP A 111 -2.75 -15.52 -1.40
N ALA A 112 -3.12 -16.80 -1.48
CA ALA A 112 -4.32 -17.28 -2.15
C ALA A 112 -5.57 -16.99 -1.33
N THR A 113 -5.47 -17.09 0.00
CA THR A 113 -6.54 -16.67 0.91
C THR A 113 -6.82 -15.17 0.74
N PRO A 114 -8.07 -14.78 0.41
CA PRO A 114 -8.40 -13.40 0.09
C PRO A 114 -8.51 -12.51 1.33
N LEU A 115 -7.85 -11.35 1.30
CA LEU A 115 -8.06 -10.31 2.31
C LEU A 115 -9.25 -9.43 1.93
N TYR A 116 -10.28 -9.41 2.77
CA TYR A 116 -11.35 -8.42 2.65
C TYR A 116 -11.04 -7.20 3.53
N TYR A 117 -10.65 -6.10 2.90
CA TYR A 117 -10.31 -4.87 3.63
C TYR A 117 -11.52 -3.93 3.71
N VAL A 118 -12.25 -4.00 4.83
CA VAL A 118 -13.50 -3.25 5.07
C VAL A 118 -13.37 -1.75 4.78
N LEU A 119 -12.19 -1.16 5.02
CA LEU A 119 -11.92 0.26 4.85
C LEU A 119 -11.65 0.68 3.39
N ARG A 120 -11.33 -0.27 2.50
CA ARG A 120 -11.12 -0.04 1.05
C ARG A 120 -12.31 -0.47 0.19
N GLY A 121 -13.17 -1.33 0.73
CA GLY A 121 -14.38 -1.83 0.07
C GLY A 121 -14.24 -3.28 -0.39
N ARG A 122 -15.04 -3.69 -1.38
CA ARG A 122 -15.09 -5.07 -1.89
C ARG A 122 -14.55 -5.15 -3.32
N GLN A 123 -13.23 -5.07 -3.46
CA GLN A 123 -12.53 -5.44 -4.68
C GLN A 123 -12.34 -6.96 -4.77
N ASP A 124 -12.06 -7.46 -5.96
CA ASP A 124 -11.62 -8.84 -6.17
C ASP A 124 -10.14 -8.95 -5.82
N TRP A 125 -9.83 -9.76 -4.80
CA TRP A 125 -8.52 -9.80 -4.13
C TRP A 125 -7.33 -9.94 -5.09
N ILE A 126 -7.36 -10.96 -5.96
CA ILE A 126 -6.21 -11.27 -6.83
C ILE A 126 -5.92 -10.13 -7.81
N PRO A 127 -6.85 -9.65 -8.65
CA PRO A 127 -6.53 -8.55 -9.57
C PRO A 127 -6.16 -7.24 -8.86
N ASP A 128 -6.77 -6.93 -7.72
CA ASP A 128 -6.47 -5.71 -6.96
C ASP A 128 -5.08 -5.76 -6.32
N ALA A 129 -4.86 -6.71 -5.41
CA ALA A 129 -3.61 -6.81 -4.66
C ALA A 129 -2.41 -7.14 -5.55
N LEU A 130 -2.57 -8.03 -6.54
CA LEU A 130 -1.47 -8.33 -7.48
C LEU A 130 -1.04 -7.10 -8.28
N THR A 131 -2.01 -6.29 -8.73
CA THR A 131 -1.70 -5.07 -9.49
C THR A 131 -1.09 -4.00 -8.59
N HIS A 132 -1.51 -3.93 -7.33
CA HIS A 132 -0.91 -3.07 -6.32
C HIS A 132 0.57 -3.41 -6.12
N GLU A 133 0.88 -4.68 -5.85
CA GLU A 133 2.25 -5.16 -5.69
C GLU A 133 3.08 -5.01 -6.97
N PHE A 134 2.50 -5.29 -8.14
CA PHE A 134 3.18 -5.08 -9.41
C PHE A 134 3.49 -3.60 -9.67
N THR A 135 2.60 -2.70 -9.26
CA THR A 135 2.84 -1.26 -9.33
C THR A 135 3.97 -0.83 -8.39
N HIS A 136 4.16 -1.45 -7.23
CA HIS A 136 5.37 -1.24 -6.42
C HIS A 136 6.63 -1.66 -7.19
N ILE A 137 6.65 -2.83 -7.83
CA ILE A 137 7.81 -3.29 -8.62
C ILE A 137 8.19 -2.26 -9.68
N VAL A 138 7.22 -1.83 -10.49
CA VAL A 138 7.47 -0.88 -11.60
C VAL A 138 7.83 0.50 -11.07
N SER A 139 7.07 1.03 -10.11
CA SER A 139 7.26 2.39 -9.60
C SER A 139 8.59 2.56 -8.86
N LEU A 140 8.97 1.59 -8.03
CA LEU A 140 10.22 1.63 -7.28
C LEU A 140 11.44 1.44 -8.18
N LYS A 141 11.37 0.55 -9.19
CA LYS A 141 12.43 0.45 -10.21
C LYS A 141 12.54 1.71 -11.06
N ALA A 142 11.41 2.33 -11.43
CA ALA A 142 11.39 3.59 -12.15
C ALA A 142 11.90 4.78 -11.30
N ASN A 143 11.76 4.71 -9.98
CA ASN A 143 12.26 5.69 -9.01
C ASN A 143 13.73 5.51 -8.65
N SER A 144 14.28 4.30 -8.79
CA SER A 144 15.63 3.99 -8.33
C SER A 144 16.70 4.56 -9.27
N TRP A 145 17.47 5.54 -8.79
CA TRP A 145 18.62 6.12 -9.51
C TRP A 145 19.85 5.17 -9.58
N LYS A 146 19.85 4.10 -8.76
CA LYS A 146 20.76 2.96 -8.82
C LYS A 146 19.91 1.70 -8.80
N SER A 147 20.19 0.71 -9.65
CA SER A 147 19.30 -0.44 -9.88
C SER A 147 19.04 -1.32 -8.65
N GLU A 148 19.77 -1.13 -7.56
CA GLU A 148 19.64 -1.88 -6.31
C GLU A 148 20.01 -0.91 -5.18
N GLY A 149 19.25 -0.86 -4.08
CA GLY A 149 19.59 -0.04 -2.92
C GLY A 149 21.01 -0.33 -2.47
N ALA A 150 21.90 0.66 -2.50
CA ALA A 150 23.28 0.48 -2.08
C ALA A 150 23.32 0.55 -0.54
N LEU A 151 23.31 -0.61 0.10
CA LEU A 151 23.63 -0.74 1.51
C LEU A 151 25.15 -0.56 1.68
N LEU A 152 25.57 0.61 2.16
CA LEU A 152 26.95 0.85 2.55
C LEU A 152 27.09 0.54 4.05
N VAL A 153 27.62 -0.63 4.39
CA VAL A 153 27.90 -0.99 5.78
C VAL A 153 29.20 -0.31 6.22
N LEU A 154 29.09 0.72 7.05
CA LEU A 154 30.21 1.45 7.67
C LEU A 154 30.57 0.79 9.01
N GLY A 155 31.10 -0.42 8.94
CA GLY A 155 31.51 -1.21 10.09
C GLY A 155 30.40 -2.12 10.61
N GLN A 156 30.78 -3.38 10.83
CA GLN A 156 29.98 -4.44 11.42
C GLN A 156 30.74 -5.00 12.62
N GLY A 157 30.06 -5.13 13.75
CA GLY A 157 30.59 -5.78 14.94
C GLY A 157 29.49 -6.61 15.60
N LEU A 158 29.79 -7.87 15.88
CA LEU A 158 28.93 -8.76 16.64
C LEU A 158 29.21 -8.55 18.12
N VAL A 159 28.17 -8.27 18.90
CA VAL A 159 28.21 -8.39 20.36
C VAL A 159 27.49 -9.68 20.72
N GLU A 160 28.27 -10.71 21.03
CA GLU A 160 27.77 -12.03 21.44
C GLU A 160 27.86 -12.15 22.96
N ASP A 161 26.71 -12.37 23.62
CA ASP A 161 26.62 -12.74 25.05
C ASP A 161 25.91 -14.10 25.24
N GLY A 162 25.76 -14.87 24.15
CA GLY A 162 25.27 -16.26 24.18
C GLY A 162 23.78 -16.43 24.46
N VAL A 163 23.02 -15.35 24.67
CA VAL A 163 21.55 -15.35 24.82
C VAL A 163 20.88 -14.26 23.97
N HIS A 164 21.56 -13.12 23.81
CA HIS A 164 21.11 -12.01 22.98
C HIS A 164 22.27 -11.55 22.09
N ASP A 165 22.43 -12.21 20.96
CA ASP A 165 23.37 -11.76 19.95
C ASP A 165 22.77 -10.55 19.24
N VAL A 166 23.47 -9.41 19.32
CA VAL A 166 23.04 -8.17 18.68
C VAL A 166 24.09 -7.77 17.66
N ASP A 167 23.68 -7.76 16.39
CA ASP A 167 24.50 -7.27 15.30
C ASP A 167 24.52 -5.74 15.35
N VAL A 168 25.66 -5.15 15.69
CA VAL A 168 25.85 -3.70 15.76
C VAL A 168 26.59 -3.28 14.50
N GLY A 169 25.81 -2.88 13.48
CA GLY A 169 26.33 -2.33 12.23
C GLY A 169 25.77 -0.94 11.96
N VAL A 170 26.61 -0.02 11.50
CA VAL A 170 26.12 1.25 10.92
C VAL A 170 25.89 1.02 9.43
N ALA A 171 24.63 0.74 9.09
CA ALA A 171 24.16 0.60 7.72
C ALA A 171 23.74 1.97 7.17
N LEU A 172 24.52 2.54 6.26
CA LEU A 172 24.08 3.69 5.47
C LEU A 172 23.28 3.16 4.27
N MET A 173 21.94 3.22 4.38
CA MET A 173 21.04 2.89 3.27
C MET A 173 21.01 4.05 2.28
N ILE A 174 21.74 3.94 1.17
CA ILE A 174 21.74 4.94 0.12
C ILE A 174 20.67 4.57 -0.91
N GLY A 175 19.59 5.36 -1.00
CA GLY A 175 18.56 5.23 -2.03
C GLY A 175 17.16 4.80 -1.57
N TRP A 176 16.92 4.63 -0.27
CA TRP A 176 15.58 4.39 0.28
C TRP A 176 15.04 5.64 0.98
N ASN A 177 14.67 6.65 0.19
CA ASN A 177 14.11 7.91 0.69
C ASN A 177 12.69 8.19 0.16
N THR A 178 12.06 7.19 -0.44
CA THR A 178 10.69 7.28 -0.97
C THR A 178 9.68 7.43 0.17
N PRO A 179 8.86 8.50 0.19
CA PRO A 179 7.83 8.70 1.19
C PRO A 179 6.83 7.56 1.14
N TRP A 180 6.46 7.08 2.32
CA TRP A 180 5.49 6.01 2.46
C TRP A 180 4.16 6.32 1.75
N PHE A 181 3.60 7.51 1.94
CA PHE A 181 2.34 7.90 1.30
C PHE A 181 2.40 7.87 -0.23
N TRP A 182 3.53 8.26 -0.83
CA TRP A 182 3.68 8.21 -2.28
C TRP A 182 3.84 6.76 -2.75
N SER A 183 4.65 5.95 -2.05
CA SER A 183 4.87 4.54 -2.41
C SER A 183 3.56 3.74 -2.42
N GLU A 184 2.75 3.89 -1.37
CA GLU A 184 1.44 3.22 -1.30
C GLU A 184 0.41 3.89 -2.20
N GLY A 185 0.40 5.22 -2.24
CA GLY A 185 -0.53 5.99 -3.04
C GLY A 185 -0.38 5.74 -4.54
N VAL A 186 0.86 5.64 -5.03
CA VAL A 186 1.13 5.34 -6.45
C VAL A 186 0.73 3.90 -6.80
N ALA A 187 0.85 2.95 -5.87
CA ALA A 187 0.39 1.58 -6.07
C ALA A 187 -1.14 1.50 -6.15
N GLU A 188 -1.83 2.11 -5.19
CA GLU A 188 -3.30 2.23 -5.20
C GLU A 188 -3.82 2.94 -6.45
N TYR A 189 -3.12 4.00 -6.89
CA TYR A 189 -3.43 4.76 -8.09
C TYR A 189 -3.17 3.97 -9.38
N GLY A 190 -2.08 3.20 -9.45
CA GLY A 190 -1.79 2.31 -10.57
C GLY A 190 -2.87 1.25 -10.73
N THR A 191 -3.29 0.63 -9.63
CA THR A 191 -4.39 -0.33 -9.62
C THR A 191 -5.73 0.32 -9.98
N HIS A 192 -5.94 1.57 -9.59
CA HIS A 192 -7.10 2.36 -10.01
C HIS A 192 -7.13 2.55 -11.53
N LEU A 193 -6.02 2.99 -12.11
CA LEU A 193 -5.94 3.20 -13.56
C LEU A 193 -5.98 1.90 -14.36
N ALA A 194 -5.55 0.79 -13.77
CA ALA A 194 -5.69 -0.55 -14.36
C ALA A 194 -7.12 -1.12 -14.27
N GLY A 195 -8.00 -0.48 -13.50
CA GLY A 195 -9.42 -0.83 -13.39
C GLY A 195 -9.74 -1.93 -12.37
N TYR A 196 -8.84 -2.19 -11.41
CA TYR A 196 -9.03 -3.21 -10.38
C TYR A 196 -9.29 -2.64 -8.98
N ASN A 197 -9.02 -1.35 -8.79
CA ASN A 197 -9.35 -0.57 -7.61
C ASN A 197 -10.18 0.66 -8.03
N TRP A 198 -11.05 1.15 -7.18
CA TRP A 198 -11.83 2.36 -7.45
C TRP A 198 -12.34 3.00 -6.17
N TRP A 199 -12.96 4.17 -6.32
CA TRP A 199 -13.62 4.86 -5.22
C TRP A 199 -14.84 4.08 -4.74
N THR A 200 -14.78 3.53 -3.52
CA THR A 200 -15.88 2.77 -2.91
C THR A 200 -16.59 3.58 -1.83
N THR A 201 -17.76 3.12 -1.40
CA THR A 201 -18.49 3.72 -0.27
C THR A 201 -17.70 3.64 1.04
N SER A 202 -16.91 2.59 1.26
CA SER A 202 -16.01 2.48 2.42
C SER A 202 -14.92 3.54 2.41
N ARG A 203 -14.27 3.76 1.26
CA ARG A 203 -13.28 4.84 1.11
C ARG A 203 -13.93 6.19 1.30
N ASP A 204 -15.09 6.40 0.68
CA ASP A 204 -15.83 7.66 0.79
C ASP A 204 -16.22 7.98 2.24
N MET A 205 -16.65 6.98 3.01
CA MET A 205 -16.92 7.12 4.44
C MET A 205 -15.65 7.48 5.21
N LEU A 206 -14.55 6.74 5.03
CA LEU A 206 -13.30 6.99 5.76
C LEU A 206 -12.78 8.41 5.48
N GLN A 207 -12.77 8.80 4.21
CA GLN A 207 -12.34 10.14 3.79
C GLN A 207 -13.26 11.23 4.34
N ARG A 208 -14.59 11.05 4.26
CA ARG A 208 -15.56 11.99 4.86
C ARG A 208 -15.26 12.22 6.33
N MET A 209 -15.13 11.14 7.11
CA MET A 209 -14.90 11.23 8.55
C MET A 209 -13.57 11.91 8.85
N SER A 210 -12.49 11.52 8.15
CA SER A 210 -11.19 12.16 8.30
C SER A 210 -11.21 13.66 8.03
N MET A 211 -11.92 14.11 6.98
CA MET A 211 -11.95 15.53 6.62
C MET A 211 -12.88 16.38 7.49
N LEU A 212 -14.03 15.84 7.89
CA LEU A 212 -15.00 16.57 8.72
C LEU A 212 -14.60 16.64 10.19
N GLU A 213 -13.83 15.67 10.69
CA GLU A 213 -13.38 15.61 12.09
C GLU A 213 -11.93 16.07 12.27
N ASP A 214 -11.27 16.56 11.22
CA ASP A 214 -9.84 16.92 11.22
C ASP A 214 -8.94 15.77 11.71
N ASN A 215 -9.28 14.55 11.30
CA ASN A 215 -8.64 13.29 11.72
C ASN A 215 -7.92 12.61 10.54
N TYR A 216 -6.86 13.24 10.08
CA TYR A 216 -5.99 12.82 8.99
C TYR A 216 -4.52 12.90 9.42
N LEU A 217 -3.62 12.17 8.75
CA LEU A 217 -2.19 12.31 8.99
C LEU A 217 -1.71 13.65 8.44
N ASP A 218 -0.85 14.32 9.20
CA ASP A 218 -0.14 15.51 8.75
C ASP A 218 0.96 15.16 7.73
N TYR A 219 1.56 16.19 7.14
CA TYR A 219 2.56 16.02 6.10
C TYR A 219 3.79 15.22 6.56
N GLU A 220 4.27 15.42 7.80
CA GLU A 220 5.43 14.73 8.33
C GLU A 220 5.12 13.23 8.58
N GLN A 221 3.96 12.95 9.17
CA GLN A 221 3.48 11.59 9.45
C GLN A 221 3.35 10.74 8.18
N LEU A 222 3.09 11.35 7.03
CA LEU A 222 2.97 10.67 5.74
C LEU A 222 4.31 10.11 5.20
N PHE A 223 5.46 10.56 5.70
CA PHE A 223 6.76 10.09 5.21
C PHE A 223 7.15 8.70 5.72
N SER A 224 6.70 8.33 6.92
CA SER A 224 7.09 7.07 7.56
C SER A 224 5.90 6.37 8.19
N ARG A 225 5.65 5.13 7.78
CA ARG A 225 4.63 4.27 8.40
C ARG A 225 4.83 4.12 9.92
N GLY A 226 6.07 4.20 10.40
CA GLY A 226 6.37 4.12 11.84
C GLY A 226 5.86 5.31 12.66
N MET A 227 5.45 6.40 11.99
CA MET A 227 4.82 7.55 12.64
C MET A 227 3.29 7.40 12.75
N ALA A 228 2.71 6.38 12.14
CA ALA A 228 1.28 6.07 12.26
C ALA A 228 1.01 5.39 13.62
N PRO A 229 0.26 6.03 14.55
CA PRO A 229 0.08 5.51 15.91
C PRO A 229 -0.74 4.22 16.02
N SER A 230 -1.54 3.91 14.99
CA SER A 230 -2.42 2.74 14.96
C SER A 230 -2.51 2.11 13.58
N SER A 231 -3.05 0.90 13.49
CA SER A 231 -3.35 0.27 12.20
C SER A 231 -4.34 1.07 11.35
N PHE A 232 -5.25 1.84 11.97
CA PHE A 232 -6.16 2.75 11.26
C PHE A 232 -5.41 3.93 10.67
N ASP A 233 -4.42 4.48 11.38
CA ASP A 233 -3.52 5.51 10.87
C ASP A 233 -2.64 4.97 9.74
N GLY A 234 -2.21 3.70 9.86
CA GLY A 234 -1.60 2.96 8.76
C GLY A 234 -2.48 3.00 7.52
N GLU A 235 -3.75 2.61 7.62
CA GLU A 235 -4.67 2.68 6.48
C GLU A 235 -4.89 4.11 5.96
N ARG A 236 -4.96 5.12 6.84
CA ARG A 236 -5.10 6.52 6.44
C ARG A 236 -3.99 6.94 5.49
N GLY A 237 -2.73 6.55 5.70
CA GLY A 237 -1.66 6.93 4.78
C GLY A 237 -1.79 6.32 3.37
N TYR A 238 -2.27 5.07 3.24
CA TYR A 238 -2.60 4.49 1.93
C TYR A 238 -3.69 5.33 1.23
N GLN A 239 -4.72 5.69 2.00
CA GLN A 239 -5.89 6.39 1.50
C GLN A 239 -5.58 7.86 1.17
N GLN A 240 -4.79 8.56 1.97
CA GLN A 240 -4.29 9.90 1.69
C GLN A 240 -3.37 9.88 0.47
N GLY A 241 -2.42 8.95 0.38
CA GLY A 241 -1.58 8.79 -0.82
C GLY A 241 -2.41 8.57 -2.09
N TYR A 242 -3.40 7.69 -2.05
CA TYR A 242 -4.31 7.41 -3.16
C TYR A 242 -5.12 8.65 -3.57
N THR A 243 -5.73 9.34 -2.60
CA THR A 243 -6.53 10.53 -2.90
C THR A 243 -5.69 11.73 -3.31
N MET A 244 -4.46 11.86 -2.83
CA MET A 244 -3.48 12.83 -3.34
C MET A 244 -3.15 12.54 -4.81
N ALA A 245 -3.00 11.28 -5.19
CA ALA A 245 -2.82 10.90 -6.60
C ALA A 245 -4.02 11.29 -7.47
N LEU A 246 -5.25 11.18 -6.96
CA LEU A 246 -6.47 11.64 -7.66
C LEU A 246 -6.54 13.16 -7.77
N CYS A 247 -6.19 13.88 -6.71
CA CYS A 247 -6.05 15.35 -6.76
C CYS A 247 -5.00 15.75 -7.80
N VAL A 248 -3.88 15.04 -7.86
CA VAL A 248 -2.83 15.30 -8.85
C VAL A 248 -3.27 14.98 -10.27
N LEU A 249 -4.01 13.88 -10.46
CA LEU A 249 -4.65 13.53 -11.73
C LEU A 249 -5.55 14.67 -12.23
N GLU A 250 -6.38 15.24 -11.35
CA GLU A 250 -7.33 16.31 -11.68
C GLU A 250 -6.63 17.64 -11.96
N LYS A 251 -5.69 18.05 -11.10
CA LYS A 251 -5.05 19.37 -11.17
C LYS A 251 -3.87 19.45 -12.15
N TYR A 252 -3.06 18.40 -12.25
CA TYR A 252 -1.80 18.41 -13.01
C TYR A 252 -1.78 17.41 -14.16
N GLY A 253 -2.64 16.38 -14.12
CA GLY A 253 -2.82 15.41 -15.18
C GLY A 253 -2.33 14.00 -14.84
N ARG A 254 -2.83 13.02 -15.61
CA ARG A 254 -2.73 11.58 -15.33
C ARG A 254 -1.32 11.04 -15.08
N ARG A 255 -0.30 11.58 -15.75
CA ARG A 255 1.07 11.06 -15.68
C ARG A 255 1.89 11.67 -14.57
N LYS A 256 1.46 12.78 -13.98
CA LYS A 256 2.26 13.58 -13.05
C LYS A 256 2.65 12.85 -11.78
N TRP A 257 1.75 12.03 -11.25
CA TRP A 257 2.04 11.22 -10.07
C TRP A 257 3.15 10.18 -10.31
N ALA A 258 3.17 9.58 -11.51
CA ALA A 258 4.20 8.63 -11.94
C ALA A 258 5.51 9.32 -12.36
N GLU A 259 5.44 10.54 -12.92
CA GLU A 259 6.61 11.35 -13.28
C GLU A 259 7.50 11.68 -12.07
N LEU A 260 6.95 11.70 -10.85
CA LEU A 260 7.74 11.84 -9.62
C LEU A 260 8.79 10.73 -9.48
N ALA A 261 8.46 9.48 -9.83
CA ALA A 261 9.42 8.38 -9.84
C ALA A 261 10.56 8.67 -10.83
N LEU A 262 10.19 8.97 -12.08
CA LEU A 262 11.14 9.16 -13.18
C LEU A 262 12.07 10.36 -12.94
N ASN A 263 11.56 11.46 -12.39
CA ASN A 263 12.35 12.64 -12.07
C ASN A 263 13.30 12.38 -10.89
N SER A 264 12.84 11.66 -9.86
CA SER A 264 13.66 11.21 -8.74
C SER A 264 14.86 10.37 -9.22
N ALA A 265 14.62 9.37 -10.07
CA ALA A 265 15.68 8.54 -10.63
C ALA A 265 16.69 9.35 -11.47
N ARG A 266 16.20 10.27 -12.30
CA ARG A 266 17.05 11.09 -13.19
C ARG A 266 17.93 12.08 -12.44
N LYS A 267 17.41 12.70 -11.37
CA LYS A 267 18.07 13.80 -10.67
C LYS A 267 18.71 13.39 -9.35
N GLY A 268 18.47 12.17 -8.88
CA GLY A 268 19.01 11.65 -7.61
C GLY A 268 18.52 12.46 -6.42
N HIS A 269 17.25 12.84 -6.39
CA HIS A 269 16.69 13.64 -5.31
C HIS A 269 16.77 12.86 -3.99
N LEU A 270 17.57 13.35 -3.05
CA LEU A 270 17.61 12.86 -1.67
C LEU A 270 16.43 13.39 -0.83
N GLU A 271 15.83 14.50 -1.25
CA GLU A 271 14.69 15.17 -0.62
C GLU A 271 13.52 15.29 -1.61
N TRP A 272 12.33 14.87 -1.20
CA TRP A 272 11.16 14.80 -2.08
C TRP A 272 10.51 16.16 -2.37
N ASP A 273 10.68 17.18 -1.52
CA ASP A 273 10.18 18.53 -1.80
C ASP A 273 10.71 19.12 -3.09
N ARG A 274 11.99 18.88 -3.38
CA ARG A 274 12.57 19.32 -4.65
C ARG A 274 12.00 18.54 -5.83
N ASN A 275 11.70 17.26 -5.64
CA ASN A 275 11.07 16.42 -6.67
C ASN A 275 9.65 16.92 -7.00
N PHE A 276 8.86 17.29 -5.98
CA PHE A 276 7.54 17.89 -6.17
C PHE A 276 7.63 19.22 -6.93
N ARG A 277 8.55 20.11 -6.54
CA ARG A 277 8.74 21.40 -7.25
C ARG A 277 9.11 21.20 -8.71
N ASP A 278 9.98 20.25 -9.00
CA ASP A 278 10.45 19.99 -10.36
C ASP A 278 9.36 19.40 -11.28
N VAL A 279 8.43 18.59 -10.75
CA VAL A 279 7.40 17.88 -11.54
C VAL A 279 6.05 18.60 -11.56
N LEU A 280 5.64 19.13 -10.40
CA LEU A 280 4.33 19.74 -10.16
C LEU A 280 4.39 21.28 -10.10
N GLY A 281 5.57 21.86 -9.86
CA GLY A 281 5.73 23.30 -9.70
C GLY A 281 5.40 23.82 -8.30
N VAL A 282 5.10 22.93 -7.34
CA VAL A 282 4.75 23.23 -5.95
C VAL A 282 5.61 22.42 -4.98
N SER A 283 5.81 22.90 -3.75
CA SER A 283 6.43 22.13 -2.67
C SER A 283 5.54 20.96 -2.25
N GLY A 284 6.08 20.04 -1.45
CA GLY A 284 5.28 18.95 -0.91
C GLY A 284 4.25 19.42 0.12
N GLU A 285 4.59 20.43 0.93
CA GLU A 285 3.64 21.10 1.84
C GLU A 285 2.51 21.79 1.06
N GLU A 286 2.81 22.54 0.00
CA GLU A 286 1.80 23.19 -0.85
C GLU A 286 0.89 22.15 -1.55
N LEU A 287 1.46 21.01 -1.98
CA LEU A 287 0.68 19.89 -2.49
C LEU A 287 -0.26 19.32 -1.42
N PHE A 288 0.24 19.15 -0.19
CA PHE A 288 -0.54 18.64 0.93
C PHE A 288 -1.70 19.57 1.30
N GLU A 289 -1.42 20.86 1.46
CA GLU A 289 -2.43 21.89 1.74
C GLU A 289 -3.47 21.96 0.61
N GLY A 290 -3.02 21.97 -0.65
CA GLY A 290 -3.91 22.02 -1.81
C GLY A 290 -4.73 20.75 -2.03
N TRP A 291 -4.27 19.58 -1.55
CA TRP A 291 -5.06 18.35 -1.48
C TRP A 291 -6.07 18.40 -0.33
N LEU A 292 -5.66 18.89 0.84
CA LEU A 292 -6.52 19.00 2.01
C LEU A 292 -7.69 19.93 1.74
N GLU A 293 -7.44 21.09 1.10
CA GLU A 293 -8.49 22.01 0.64
C GLU A 293 -9.44 21.32 -0.34
N TRP A 294 -8.91 20.64 -1.36
CA TRP A 294 -9.70 19.91 -2.37
C TRP A 294 -10.62 18.84 -1.75
N MET A 295 -10.14 18.12 -0.74
CA MET A 295 -10.93 17.13 -0.01
C MET A 295 -11.97 17.77 0.92
N LYS A 296 -11.57 18.77 1.69
CA LYS A 296 -12.46 19.47 2.63
C LYS A 296 -13.59 20.19 1.91
N GLU A 297 -13.32 20.88 0.82
CA GLU A 297 -14.35 21.56 0.01
C GLU A 297 -15.46 20.59 -0.39
N ARG A 298 -15.09 19.41 -0.92
CA ARG A 298 -16.02 18.36 -1.30
C ARG A 298 -16.91 17.92 -0.14
N TYR A 299 -16.32 17.61 1.01
CA TYR A 299 -17.06 17.03 2.14
C TYR A 299 -17.84 18.06 2.94
N THR A 300 -17.34 19.27 3.07
CA THR A 300 -18.11 20.38 3.67
C THR A 300 -19.34 20.68 2.81
N ALA A 301 -19.20 20.72 1.48
CA ALA A 301 -20.35 20.91 0.58
C ALA A 301 -21.37 19.76 0.70
N GLN A 302 -20.90 18.51 0.82
CA GLN A 302 -21.76 17.35 1.02
C GLN A 302 -22.47 17.35 2.38
N ALA A 303 -21.79 17.76 3.45
CA ALA A 303 -22.33 17.75 4.81
C ALA A 303 -23.29 18.92 5.08
N LYS A 304 -23.13 20.04 4.38
CA LYS A 304 -23.91 21.27 4.57
C LYS A 304 -25.43 21.05 4.70
N PRO A 305 -26.14 20.38 3.77
CA PRO A 305 -27.59 20.19 3.91
C PRO A 305 -27.97 19.35 5.13
N VAL A 306 -27.13 18.38 5.51
CA VAL A 306 -27.38 17.54 6.70
C VAL A 306 -27.23 18.35 7.99
N LEU A 307 -26.22 19.22 8.04
CA LEU A 307 -25.98 20.11 9.18
C LEU A 307 -27.03 21.22 9.28
N GLU A 308 -27.54 21.72 8.15
CA GLU A 308 -28.64 22.70 8.11
C GLU A 308 -29.97 22.10 8.60
N GLU A 309 -30.16 20.80 8.44
CA GLU A 309 -31.30 20.04 8.95
C GLU A 309 -31.05 19.42 10.34
N GLU A 310 -29.91 19.70 10.97
CA GLU A 310 -29.58 19.12 12.28
C GLU A 310 -30.55 19.63 13.35
N HIS A 311 -31.31 18.69 13.92
CA HIS A 311 -32.25 18.97 14.99
C HIS A 311 -31.69 18.48 16.32
N LEU A 312 -31.46 19.40 17.26
CA LEU A 312 -31.14 19.07 18.65
C LEU A 312 -32.39 18.52 19.35
N GLY A 313 -32.35 17.28 19.86
CA GLY A 313 -33.46 16.72 20.63
C GLY A 313 -33.34 15.24 20.97
N VAL A 314 -34.28 14.77 21.77
CA VAL A 314 -34.56 13.34 22.00
C VAL A 314 -35.83 12.94 21.24
N PRO A 315 -35.91 11.70 20.71
CA PRO A 315 -37.10 11.22 19.99
C PRO A 315 -38.37 11.42 20.83
N LEU A 316 -39.36 12.13 20.29
CA LEU A 316 -40.65 12.35 20.94
C LEU A 316 -41.50 11.07 21.09
N LEU A 317 -41.12 9.99 20.41
CA LEU A 317 -41.82 8.72 20.44
C LEU A 317 -40.84 7.59 20.83
N PRO A 318 -41.14 6.81 21.88
CA PRO A 318 -40.39 5.58 22.13
C PRO A 318 -40.57 4.64 20.91
N PRO A 319 -39.56 3.83 20.55
CA PRO A 319 -39.68 2.86 19.46
C PRO A 319 -40.89 1.98 19.72
N ALA A 320 -41.95 2.17 18.94
CA ALA A 320 -43.21 1.49 19.13
C ALA A 320 -43.05 -0.01 18.80
N ARG A 321 -42.67 -0.80 19.81
CA ARG A 321 -42.95 -2.22 19.89
C ARG A 321 -43.26 -2.56 21.35
N GLY A 322 -44.55 -2.56 21.71
CA GLY A 322 -44.96 -3.14 23.00
C GLY A 322 -46.19 -2.55 23.68
N GLY A 323 -47.28 -2.32 22.96
CA GLY A 323 -48.60 -2.22 23.56
C GLY A 323 -49.55 -3.09 22.75
N TRP A 324 -50.01 -4.22 23.29
CA TRP A 324 -50.98 -5.04 22.58
C TRP A 324 -52.36 -4.36 22.67
N PRO A 325 -53.05 -4.16 21.54
CA PRO A 325 -54.42 -3.66 21.56
C PRO A 325 -55.34 -4.74 22.14
N GLU A 326 -56.05 -4.43 23.22
CA GLU A 326 -57.06 -5.32 23.78
C GLU A 326 -58.43 -4.98 23.17
N VAL A 327 -59.06 -5.97 22.53
CA VAL A 327 -60.40 -5.79 21.97
C VAL A 327 -61.42 -5.90 23.11
N VAL A 328 -61.99 -4.75 23.48
CA VAL A 328 -62.96 -4.66 24.57
C VAL A 328 -64.35 -5.04 24.08
N GLU A 329 -64.64 -4.83 22.81
CA GLU A 329 -65.96 -5.13 22.24
C GLU A 329 -65.87 -5.42 20.74
N ARG A 330 -66.58 -6.45 20.26
CA ARG A 330 -66.61 -6.86 18.85
C ARG A 330 -68.00 -6.66 18.26
N GLY A 331 -68.11 -5.79 17.27
CA GLY A 331 -69.28 -5.67 16.39
C GLY A 331 -69.08 -6.40 15.06
N ALA A 332 -70.16 -6.51 14.29
CA ALA A 332 -70.17 -7.20 13.00
C ALA A 332 -69.24 -6.52 11.96
N ASP A 333 -69.08 -5.20 12.05
CA ASP A 333 -68.33 -4.37 11.11
C ASP A 333 -67.35 -3.39 11.79
N ARG A 334 -67.38 -3.24 13.14
CA ARG A 334 -66.48 -2.35 13.89
C ARG A 334 -66.13 -2.90 15.28
N TRP A 335 -64.88 -2.68 15.69
CA TRP A 335 -64.35 -3.20 16.95
C TRP A 335 -63.90 -2.04 17.83
N LYS A 336 -64.18 -2.14 19.13
CA LYS A 336 -63.73 -1.18 20.12
C LYS A 336 -62.51 -1.73 20.83
N VAL A 337 -61.40 -1.00 20.76
CA VAL A 337 -60.09 -1.46 21.23
C VAL A 337 -59.56 -0.48 22.28
N ARG A 338 -59.00 -1.01 23.36
CA ARG A 338 -58.32 -0.23 24.41
C ARG A 338 -56.81 -0.43 24.27
N LEU A 339 -56.09 0.68 24.27
CA LEU A 339 -54.64 0.71 24.27
C LEU A 339 -54.16 0.93 25.71
N TRP A 340 -53.36 0.01 26.24
CA TRP A 340 -52.79 0.15 27.57
C TRP A 340 -51.54 1.04 27.53
N PRO A 341 -51.46 2.12 28.33
CA PRO A 341 -50.22 2.86 28.50
C PRO A 341 -49.24 2.02 29.33
N GLN A 342 -47.98 1.96 28.94
CA GLN A 342 -46.94 1.37 29.78
C GLN A 342 -46.72 2.27 31.00
N ARG A 343 -46.77 1.69 32.21
CA ARG A 343 -46.26 2.37 33.41
C ARG A 343 -44.75 2.46 33.27
N CYS A 344 -44.22 3.66 33.08
CA CYS A 344 -42.83 3.95 33.39
C CYS A 344 -42.69 3.83 34.92
N VAL A 345 -41.91 2.86 35.40
CA VAL A 345 -41.33 2.95 36.74
C VAL A 345 -40.09 3.83 36.55
N PRO A 346 -39.91 4.89 37.36
CA PRO A 346 -38.84 5.88 37.19
C PRO A 346 -37.44 5.28 37.22
#